data_AF-A0A1L8QXF6-F1
#
_entry.id   AF-A0A1L8QXF6-F1
#
_cell.length_a   1.000
_cell.length_b   1.000
_cell.length_c   1.000
_cell.angle_alpha   90.00
_cell.angle_beta   90.00
_cell.angle_gamma   90.00
#
_symmetry.space_group_name_H-M   'P 1'
#
loop_
_entity.id
_entity.type
_entity.pdbx_description
1 polymer ?
#
loop_
_entity_poly.entity_id
_entity_poly.type
_entity_poly.pdbx_seq_one_letter_code
_entity_poly.pdbx_strand_id
1 'polypeptide(L)'
;MTIGKRIKEERLAKKWTQEQLAVKLNVSRSTVSSWEVERNYPDLETIIAISDLFGQSLDQLLREDPEMITKKDRKVKNEKVYFRLLGLIGICFLIFIGNYVIKITENSHYQANLKDAGWTKIQDAYILEEDDHYYWATLPPVGSFQPNDSIALLAATNPEDYSECTLQLEFDQSLGLSFTTTDEMDLPHSFFVTIDEKGQLTGDYSIWSSEELTLINDYLTDNQHAVQELIDDIFTKKQQIQAS
;
A
#
# COMPACT_ATOMS: atom_id res chain seq x y z
N MET A 1 -34.47 -3.89 -40.44
CA MET A 1 -35.05 -2.53 -40.55
C MET A 1 -35.29 -2.05 -39.14
N THR A 2 -34.89 -0.84 -38.77
CA THR A 2 -35.02 -0.38 -37.38
C THR A 2 -36.48 -0.09 -37.02
N ILE A 3 -36.82 -0.19 -35.74
CA ILE A 3 -38.17 0.12 -35.26
C ILE A 3 -38.57 1.57 -35.57
N GLY A 4 -37.63 2.51 -35.49
CA GLY A 4 -37.84 3.93 -35.80
C GLY A 4 -38.28 4.17 -37.25
N LYS A 5 -37.61 3.51 -38.21
CA LYS A 5 -37.98 3.59 -39.63
C LYS A 5 -39.35 2.98 -39.90
N ARG A 6 -39.64 1.85 -39.28
CA ARG A 6 -40.93 1.15 -39.39
C ARG A 6 -42.10 1.98 -38.85
N ILE A 7 -41.91 2.64 -37.69
CA ILE A 7 -42.89 3.58 -37.12
C ILE A 7 -43.18 4.72 -38.10
N LYS A 8 -42.14 5.29 -38.71
CA LYS A 8 -42.28 6.37 -39.70
C LYS A 8 -43.03 5.92 -40.95
N GLU A 9 -42.71 4.74 -41.48
CA GLU A 9 -43.36 4.15 -42.65
C GLU A 9 -44.85 3.91 -42.41
N GLU A 10 -45.21 3.25 -41.31
CA GLU A 10 -46.60 2.98 -40.94
C GLU A 10 -47.40 4.27 -40.70
N ARG A 11 -46.79 5.25 -40.05
CA ARG A 11 -47.39 6.58 -39.86
C ARG A 11 -47.70 7.25 -41.20
N LEU A 12 -46.74 7.24 -42.12
CA LEU A 12 -46.90 7.84 -43.45
C LEU A 12 -47.91 7.07 -44.31
N ALA A 13 -47.95 5.74 -44.22
CA ALA A 13 -48.94 4.90 -44.90
C ALA A 13 -50.37 5.24 -44.44
N LYS A 14 -50.56 5.54 -43.16
CA LYS A 14 -51.82 6.01 -42.58
C LYS A 14 -52.05 7.53 -42.71
N LYS A 15 -51.15 8.26 -43.38
CA LYS A 15 -51.18 9.72 -43.60
C LYS A 15 -51.26 10.54 -42.30
N TRP A 16 -50.65 10.05 -41.22
CA TRP A 16 -50.65 10.73 -39.94
C TRP A 16 -49.46 11.68 -39.78
N THR A 17 -49.64 12.79 -39.07
CA THR A 17 -48.53 13.62 -38.58
C THR A 17 -47.89 12.98 -37.35
N GLN A 18 -46.67 13.39 -37.00
CA GLN A 18 -46.03 12.92 -35.76
C GLN A 18 -46.86 13.25 -34.52
N GLU A 19 -47.55 14.40 -34.52
CA GLU A 19 -48.49 14.81 -33.47
C GLU A 19 -49.67 13.83 -33.37
N GLN A 20 -50.26 13.46 -34.51
CA GLN A 20 -51.39 12.52 -34.54
C GLN A 20 -51.01 11.12 -34.06
N LEU A 21 -49.80 10.65 -34.37
CA LEU A 21 -49.29 9.39 -33.84
C LEU A 21 -49.01 9.49 -32.33
N ALA A 22 -48.45 10.61 -31.89
CA ALA A 22 -48.15 10.84 -30.48
C ALA A 22 -49.41 10.80 -29.61
N VAL A 23 -50.50 11.45 -30.06
CA VAL A 23 -51.81 11.40 -29.40
C VAL A 23 -52.35 9.97 -29.33
N LYS A 24 -52.20 9.17 -30.39
CA LYS A 24 -52.68 7.77 -30.43
C LYS A 24 -51.92 6.84 -29.49
N LEU A 25 -50.64 7.12 -29.26
CA LEU A 25 -49.76 6.34 -28.37
C LEU A 25 -49.64 6.96 -26.97
N ASN A 26 -50.37 8.04 -26.69
CA ASN A 26 -50.31 8.79 -25.43
C ASN A 26 -48.88 9.20 -25.02
N VAL A 27 -48.10 9.72 -25.97
CA VAL A 27 -46.76 10.25 -25.76
C VAL A 27 -46.64 11.66 -26.33
N SER A 28 -45.52 12.34 -26.08
CA SER A 28 -45.25 13.63 -26.71
C SER A 28 -44.83 13.46 -28.18
N ARG A 29 -45.08 14.49 -29.01
CA ARG A 29 -44.57 14.54 -30.38
C ARG A 29 -43.05 14.43 -30.45
N SER A 30 -42.33 15.02 -29.50
CA SER A 30 -40.87 14.94 -29.44
C SER A 30 -40.38 13.52 -29.23
N THR A 31 -41.11 12.71 -28.45
CA THR A 31 -40.84 11.28 -28.26
C THR A 31 -41.00 10.51 -29.57
N VAL A 32 -42.09 10.71 -30.31
CA VAL A 32 -42.28 10.10 -31.65
C VAL A 32 -41.18 10.52 -32.61
N SER A 33 -40.85 11.82 -32.66
CA SER A 33 -39.75 12.32 -33.51
C SER A 33 -38.40 11.71 -33.13
N SER A 34 -38.16 11.44 -31.84
CA SER A 34 -36.94 10.82 -31.33
C SER A 34 -36.83 9.35 -31.77
N TRP A 35 -37.95 8.62 -31.80
CA TRP A 35 -38.00 7.25 -32.30
C TRP A 35 -37.75 7.18 -33.80
N GLU A 36 -38.39 8.04 -34.59
CA GLU A 36 -38.27 8.02 -36.07
C GLU A 36 -36.85 8.33 -36.58
N VAL A 37 -36.02 8.98 -35.76
CA VAL A 37 -34.62 9.30 -36.04
C VAL A 37 -33.63 8.47 -35.22
N GLU A 38 -34.10 7.38 -34.61
CA GLU A 38 -33.27 6.40 -33.86
C GLU A 38 -32.49 6.99 -32.67
N ARG A 39 -32.90 8.16 -32.17
CA ARG A 39 -32.26 8.81 -31.03
C ARG A 39 -32.58 8.08 -29.74
N ASN A 40 -33.84 7.69 -29.56
CA ASN A 40 -34.32 6.86 -28.45
C ASN A 40 -35.15 5.69 -29.01
N TYR A 41 -35.32 4.65 -28.20
CA TYR A 41 -36.18 3.51 -28.50
C TYR A 41 -37.45 3.58 -27.63
N PRO A 42 -38.64 3.18 -28.13
CA PRO A 42 -39.82 3.03 -27.29
C PRO A 42 -39.57 1.95 -26.21
N ASP A 43 -40.18 2.09 -25.04
CA ASP A 43 -40.13 1.05 -24.01
C ASP A 43 -41.04 -0.14 -24.37
N LEU A 44 -40.98 -1.21 -23.58
CA LEU A 44 -41.71 -2.45 -23.88
C LEU A 44 -43.23 -2.22 -23.98
N GLU A 45 -43.80 -1.42 -23.08
CA GLU A 45 -45.23 -1.11 -23.06
C GLU A 45 -45.64 -0.34 -24.31
N THR A 46 -44.82 0.63 -24.71
CA THR A 46 -45.04 1.41 -25.93
C THR A 46 -44.89 0.56 -27.18
N ILE A 47 -43.95 -0.39 -27.20
CA ILE A 47 -43.79 -1.32 -28.34
C ILE A 47 -45.04 -2.20 -28.48
N ILE A 48 -45.64 -2.65 -27.37
CA ILE A 48 -46.92 -3.37 -27.39
C ILE A 48 -48.01 -2.46 -27.95
N ALA A 49 -48.12 -1.22 -27.49
CA ALA A 49 -49.11 -0.27 -28.00
C ALA A 49 -48.93 0.04 -29.50
N ILE A 50 -47.68 0.10 -29.99
CA ILE A 50 -47.34 0.25 -31.41
C ILE A 50 -47.76 -0.99 -32.20
N SER A 51 -47.50 -2.19 -31.65
CA SER A 51 -47.93 -3.48 -32.19
C SER A 51 -49.44 -3.51 -32.42
N ASP A 52 -50.21 -3.14 -31.40
CA ASP A 52 -51.66 -3.13 -31.43
C ASP A 52 -52.20 -2.05 -32.38
N LEU A 53 -51.58 -0.85 -32.38
CA LEU A 53 -52.00 0.28 -33.20
C LEU A 53 -51.81 0.03 -34.71
N PHE A 54 -50.73 -0.66 -35.08
CA PHE A 54 -50.41 -0.95 -36.49
C PHE A 54 -50.82 -2.37 -36.92
N GLY A 55 -51.23 -3.25 -35.99
CA GLY A 55 -51.60 -4.63 -36.28
C GLY A 55 -50.42 -5.51 -36.69
N GLN A 56 -49.20 -5.15 -36.29
CA GLN A 56 -47.99 -5.94 -36.55
C GLN A 56 -47.68 -6.85 -35.37
N SER A 57 -46.97 -7.95 -35.61
CA SER A 57 -46.51 -8.81 -34.52
C SER A 57 -45.29 -8.21 -33.81
N LEU A 58 -45.19 -8.41 -32.50
CA LEU A 58 -44.00 -8.02 -31.73
C LEU A 58 -42.71 -8.63 -32.30
N ASP A 59 -42.80 -9.83 -32.88
CA ASP A 59 -41.67 -10.50 -33.53
C ASP A 59 -41.12 -9.68 -34.70
N GLN A 60 -42.01 -9.18 -35.58
CA GLN A 60 -41.66 -8.31 -36.71
C GLN A 60 -41.14 -6.92 -36.27
N LEU A 61 -41.59 -6.44 -35.11
CA LEU A 61 -41.14 -5.16 -34.54
C LEU A 61 -39.77 -5.25 -33.85
N LEU A 62 -39.46 -6.41 -33.23
CA LEU A 62 -38.30 -6.57 -32.34
C LEU A 62 -37.14 -7.37 -32.94
N ARG A 63 -37.41 -8.44 -33.71
CA ARG A 63 -36.34 -9.33 -34.22
C ARG A 63 -35.54 -8.75 -35.38
N GLU A 64 -36.09 -7.77 -36.09
CA GLU A 64 -35.46 -7.17 -37.27
C GLU A 64 -34.53 -5.97 -36.97
N ASP A 65 -34.36 -5.65 -35.68
CA ASP A 65 -33.50 -4.56 -35.20
C ASP A 65 -32.32 -5.09 -34.34
N PRO A 66 -31.16 -5.37 -34.95
CA PRO A 66 -30.00 -5.91 -34.26
C PRO A 66 -29.36 -4.94 -33.25
N GLU A 67 -29.64 -3.64 -33.31
CA GLU A 67 -29.08 -2.66 -32.36
C GLU A 67 -29.77 -2.68 -30.98
N MET A 68 -31.06 -3.04 -30.94
CA MET A 68 -31.81 -3.18 -29.69
C MET A 68 -31.30 -4.33 -28.82
N ILE A 69 -30.89 -5.43 -29.45
CA ILE A 69 -30.38 -6.63 -28.76
C ILE A 69 -28.99 -6.34 -28.18
N THR A 70 -28.12 -5.68 -28.94
CA THR A 70 -26.71 -5.44 -28.56
C THR A 70 -26.53 -4.38 -27.46
N LYS A 71 -27.42 -3.38 -27.34
CA LYS A 71 -27.35 -2.37 -26.26
C LYS A 71 -27.62 -2.94 -24.86
N LYS A 72 -28.51 -3.94 -24.75
CA LYS A 72 -28.84 -4.57 -23.46
C LYS A 72 -27.67 -5.42 -22.94
N ASP A 73 -27.00 -6.15 -23.81
CA ASP A 73 -25.84 -6.98 -23.46
C ASP A 73 -24.66 -6.15 -22.93
N ARG A 74 -24.45 -4.93 -23.46
CA ARG A 74 -23.38 -4.03 -23.02
C ARG A 74 -23.57 -3.53 -21.58
N LYS A 75 -24.82 -3.23 -21.17
CA LYS A 75 -25.13 -2.74 -19.81
C LYS A 75 -24.94 -3.84 -18.76
N VAL A 76 -25.43 -5.05 -19.03
CA VAL A 76 -25.27 -6.22 -18.15
C VAL A 76 -23.79 -6.61 -18.01
N LYS A 77 -23.00 -6.52 -19.08
CA LYS A 77 -21.55 -6.79 -19.03
C LYS A 77 -20.81 -5.81 -18.13
N ASN A 78 -21.20 -4.52 -18.15
CA ASN A 78 -20.59 -3.48 -17.32
C ASN A 78 -20.93 -3.67 -15.82
N GLU A 79 -22.17 -4.04 -15.47
CA GLU A 79 -22.55 -4.33 -14.08
C GLU A 79 -21.73 -5.49 -13.48
N LYS A 80 -21.50 -6.55 -14.27
CA LYS A 80 -20.61 -7.67 -13.87
C LYS A 80 -19.14 -7.26 -13.75
N VAL A 81 -18.68 -6.24 -14.48
CA VAL A 81 -17.32 -5.70 -14.32
C VAL A 81 -17.22 -4.91 -13.02
N TYR A 82 -18.19 -4.04 -12.71
CA TYR A 82 -18.20 -3.32 -11.44
C TYR A 82 -18.26 -4.25 -10.23
N PHE A 83 -19.07 -5.31 -10.29
CA PHE A 83 -19.13 -6.30 -9.22
C PHE A 83 -17.79 -7.04 -9.03
N ARG A 84 -17.10 -7.38 -10.12
CA ARG A 84 -15.75 -7.97 -10.04
C ARG A 84 -14.72 -6.99 -9.48
N LEU A 85 -14.74 -5.73 -9.90
CA LEU A 85 -13.85 -4.70 -9.37
C LEU A 85 -14.10 -4.45 -7.87
N LEU A 86 -15.36 -4.40 -7.44
CA LEU A 86 -15.73 -4.26 -6.04
C LEU A 86 -15.25 -5.46 -5.21
N GLY A 87 -15.37 -6.67 -5.75
CA GLY A 87 -14.79 -7.87 -5.13
C GLY A 87 -13.28 -7.79 -4.97
N LEU A 88 -12.56 -7.33 -6.00
CA LEU A 88 -11.10 -7.14 -5.92
C LEU A 88 -10.71 -6.09 -4.88
N ILE A 89 -11.42 -4.96 -4.81
CA ILE A 89 -11.21 -3.94 -3.79
C ILE A 89 -11.43 -4.52 -2.38
N GLY A 90 -12.48 -5.33 -2.21
CA GLY A 90 -12.75 -6.04 -0.95
C GLY A 90 -11.63 -6.98 -0.55
N ILE A 91 -11.06 -7.73 -1.50
CA ILE A 91 -9.90 -8.61 -1.25
C ILE A 91 -8.68 -7.79 -0.82
N CYS A 92 -8.36 -6.71 -1.53
CA CYS A 92 -7.25 -5.83 -1.14
C CYS A 92 -7.44 -5.24 0.25
N PHE A 93 -8.68 -4.88 0.61
CA PHE A 93 -9.01 -4.36 1.93
C PHE A 93 -8.84 -5.41 3.03
N LEU A 94 -9.21 -6.67 2.78
CA LEU A 94 -8.98 -7.77 3.72
C LEU A 94 -7.48 -8.04 3.92
N ILE A 95 -6.69 -8.00 2.85
CA ILE A 95 -5.22 -8.14 2.95
C ILE A 95 -4.64 -7.00 3.78
N PHE A 96 -5.10 -5.76 3.56
CA PHE A 96 -4.66 -4.59 4.32
C PHE A 96 -4.97 -4.74 5.83
N ILE A 97 -6.20 -5.12 6.17
CA ILE A 97 -6.59 -5.37 7.57
C ILE A 97 -5.78 -6.52 8.16
N GLY A 98 -5.59 -7.63 7.43
CA GLY A 98 -4.82 -8.77 7.88
C GLY A 98 -3.39 -8.39 8.25
N ASN A 99 -2.71 -7.64 7.38
CA ASN A 99 -1.37 -7.11 7.65
C ASN A 99 -1.36 -6.19 8.88
N TYR A 100 -2.37 -5.33 9.02
CA TYR A 100 -2.48 -4.44 10.17
C TYR A 100 -2.64 -5.20 11.50
N VAL A 101 -3.47 -6.25 11.51
CA VAL A 101 -3.68 -7.11 12.70
C VAL A 101 -2.41 -7.90 13.05
N ILE A 102 -1.68 -8.41 12.05
CA ILE A 102 -0.40 -9.10 12.26
C ILE A 102 0.59 -8.14 12.95
N LYS A 103 0.76 -6.93 12.42
CA LYS A 103 1.67 -5.92 13.01
C LYS A 103 1.28 -5.53 14.44
N ILE A 104 -0.01 -5.44 14.75
CA ILE A 104 -0.46 -5.21 16.14
C ILE A 104 -0.05 -6.36 17.05
N THR A 105 -0.29 -7.59 16.59
CA THR A 105 0.01 -8.80 17.36
C THR A 105 1.51 -8.94 17.60
N GLU A 106 2.33 -8.77 16.56
CA GLU A 106 3.80 -8.76 16.66
C GLU A 106 4.29 -7.69 17.62
N ASN A 107 3.82 -6.44 17.49
CA ASN A 107 4.21 -5.36 18.38
C ASN A 107 3.83 -5.68 19.85
N SER A 108 2.66 -6.26 20.08
CA SER A 108 2.25 -6.73 21.42
C SER A 108 3.18 -7.82 21.96
N HIS A 109 3.65 -8.75 21.13
CA HIS A 109 4.62 -9.77 21.52
C HIS A 109 5.97 -9.16 21.87
N TYR A 110 6.50 -8.26 21.04
CA TYR A 110 7.76 -7.58 21.31
C TYR A 110 7.73 -6.80 22.63
N GLN A 111 6.62 -6.11 22.91
CA GLN A 111 6.44 -5.42 24.20
C GLN A 111 6.42 -6.38 25.39
N ALA A 112 5.83 -7.57 25.24
CA ALA A 112 5.83 -8.59 26.28
C ALA A 112 7.25 -9.13 26.53
N ASN A 113 7.97 -9.47 25.46
CA ASN A 113 9.36 -9.96 25.55
C ASN A 113 10.29 -8.93 26.20
N LEU A 114 10.19 -7.67 25.80
CA LEU A 114 10.94 -6.56 26.42
C LEU A 114 10.67 -6.48 27.92
N LYS A 115 9.39 -6.56 28.32
CA LYS A 115 9.01 -6.52 29.74
C LYS A 115 9.55 -7.72 30.51
N ASP A 116 9.45 -8.92 29.94
CA ASP A 116 9.91 -10.16 30.58
C ASP A 116 11.44 -10.21 30.68
N ALA A 117 12.15 -9.58 29.74
CA ALA A 117 13.60 -9.41 29.74
C ALA A 117 14.08 -8.23 30.62
N GLY A 118 13.19 -7.54 31.33
CA GLY A 118 13.57 -6.49 32.29
C GLY A 118 13.78 -5.09 31.70
N TRP A 119 13.41 -4.87 30.43
CA TRP A 119 13.53 -3.55 29.80
C TRP A 119 12.53 -2.56 30.40
N THR A 120 12.99 -1.34 30.63
CA THR A 120 12.16 -0.24 31.15
C THR A 120 11.72 0.67 30.01
N LYS A 121 10.41 0.91 29.90
CA LYS A 121 9.86 1.83 28.90
C LYS A 121 10.02 3.28 29.35
N ILE A 122 10.66 4.11 28.52
CA ILE A 122 10.77 5.56 28.69
C ILE A 122 10.25 6.23 27.42
N GLN A 123 9.12 6.93 27.52
CA GLN A 123 8.42 7.53 26.37
C GLN A 123 8.17 6.49 25.25
N ASP A 124 8.80 6.67 24.09
CA ASP A 124 8.66 5.82 22.90
C ASP A 124 9.78 4.77 22.77
N ALA A 125 10.63 4.64 23.78
CA ALA A 125 11.79 3.75 23.78
C ALA A 125 11.79 2.78 24.97
N TYR A 126 12.63 1.75 24.85
CA TYR A 126 12.90 0.76 25.87
C TYR A 126 14.39 0.78 26.19
N ILE A 127 14.73 0.78 27.47
CA ILE A 127 16.12 0.84 27.95
C ILE A 127 16.40 -0.38 28.82
N LEU A 128 17.59 -0.96 28.67
CA LEU A 128 18.12 -2.03 29.51
C LEU A 128 19.57 -1.69 29.88
N GLU A 129 19.94 -1.93 31.13
CA GLU A 129 21.29 -1.80 31.65
C GLU A 129 21.75 -3.17 32.14
N GLU A 130 22.85 -3.69 31.60
CA GLU A 130 23.37 -5.03 31.89
C GLU A 130 24.88 -5.07 31.66
N ASP A 131 25.64 -5.60 32.63
CA ASP A 131 27.10 -5.80 32.54
C ASP A 131 27.86 -4.57 31.98
N ASP A 132 27.59 -3.40 32.58
CA ASP A 132 28.11 -2.07 32.21
C ASP A 132 27.66 -1.55 30.83
N HIS A 133 26.87 -2.30 30.07
CA HIS A 133 26.31 -1.89 28.80
C HIS A 133 24.90 -1.30 28.93
N TYR A 134 24.62 -0.34 28.06
CA TYR A 134 23.33 0.32 27.96
C TYR A 134 22.73 0.08 26.61
N TYR A 135 21.53 -0.46 26.61
CA TYR A 135 20.79 -0.79 25.41
C TYR A 135 19.57 0.11 25.27
N TRP A 136 19.32 0.54 24.05
CA TRP A 136 18.13 1.30 23.68
C TRP A 136 17.44 0.62 22.50
N ALA A 137 16.15 0.33 22.64
CA ALA A 137 15.33 -0.27 21.60
C ALA A 137 14.14 0.63 21.28
N THR A 138 13.86 0.80 19.98
CA THR A 138 12.62 1.43 19.52
C THR A 138 11.84 0.45 18.64
N LEU A 139 10.57 0.26 19.00
CA LEU A 139 9.67 -0.58 18.21
C LEU A 139 9.03 0.26 17.10
N PRO A 140 8.84 -0.30 15.90
CA PRO A 140 8.17 0.40 14.82
C PRO A 140 6.72 0.75 15.24
N PRO A 141 6.22 1.95 14.91
CA PRO A 141 4.88 2.35 15.29
C PRO A 141 3.84 1.47 14.60
N VAL A 142 2.78 1.12 15.34
CA VAL A 142 1.69 0.31 14.82
C VAL A 142 1.06 1.00 13.61
N GLY A 143 1.05 0.30 12.46
CA GLY A 143 0.56 0.84 11.19
C GLY A 143 1.61 1.50 10.30
N SER A 144 2.89 1.49 10.69
CA SER A 144 3.98 1.85 9.77
C SER A 144 4.06 0.85 8.61
N PHE A 145 4.54 1.31 7.46
CA PHE A 145 4.83 0.45 6.30
C PHE A 145 6.24 -0.17 6.36
N GLN A 146 6.91 -0.11 7.52
CA GLN A 146 8.25 -0.67 7.67
C GLN A 146 8.22 -2.22 7.64
N PRO A 147 9.34 -2.87 7.24
CA PRO A 147 9.49 -4.32 7.30
C PRO A 147 9.29 -4.88 8.72
N ASN A 148 8.95 -6.16 8.87
CA ASN A 148 8.68 -6.74 10.20
C ASN A 148 9.93 -6.84 11.11
N ASP A 149 11.14 -6.73 10.54
CA ASP A 149 12.43 -6.75 11.28
C ASP A 149 12.96 -5.36 11.64
N SER A 150 12.12 -4.33 11.57
CA SER A 150 12.47 -2.91 11.75
C SER A 150 12.59 -2.46 13.21
N ILE A 151 13.15 -3.28 14.09
CA ILE A 151 13.51 -2.83 15.44
C ILE A 151 14.84 -2.08 15.31
N ALA A 152 14.89 -0.81 15.71
CA ALA A 152 16.16 -0.12 15.85
C ALA A 152 16.71 -0.33 17.26
N LEU A 153 17.98 -0.73 17.31
CA LEU A 153 18.70 -1.06 18.54
C LEU A 153 19.99 -0.27 18.61
N LEU A 154 20.34 0.16 19.80
CA LEU A 154 21.61 0.78 20.11
C LEU A 154 22.18 0.11 21.35
N ALA A 155 23.48 -0.14 21.35
CA ALA A 155 24.26 -0.56 22.51
C ALA A 155 25.41 0.44 22.72
N ALA A 156 25.67 0.78 23.97
CA ALA A 156 26.74 1.66 24.40
C ALA A 156 27.46 1.07 25.61
N THR A 157 28.78 1.24 25.69
CA THR A 157 29.60 0.76 26.82
C THR A 157 29.54 1.67 28.05
N ASN A 158 29.13 2.93 27.90
CA ASN A 158 28.92 3.88 29.01
C ASN A 158 28.15 5.13 28.52
N PRO A 159 27.00 5.48 29.09
CA PRO A 159 26.17 6.61 28.65
C PRO A 159 26.51 7.93 29.36
N GLU A 160 27.31 7.91 30.43
CA GLU A 160 27.72 9.13 31.15
C GLU A 160 28.91 9.83 30.49
N ASP A 161 29.61 9.16 29.56
CA ASP A 161 30.77 9.69 28.85
C ASP A 161 30.54 9.68 27.32
N TYR A 162 30.28 10.85 26.73
CA TYR A 162 30.08 11.04 25.29
C TYR A 162 31.35 10.77 24.44
N SER A 163 32.47 10.40 25.07
CA SER A 163 33.69 9.97 24.40
C SER A 163 33.71 8.48 24.02
N GLU A 164 32.70 7.70 24.41
CA GLU A 164 32.73 6.24 24.28
C GLU A 164 32.05 5.66 23.03
N CYS A 165 32.43 4.41 22.73
CA CYS A 165 31.99 3.60 21.61
C CYS A 165 30.48 3.33 21.68
N THR A 166 29.75 3.67 20.62
CA THR A 166 28.33 3.39 20.47
C THR A 166 28.11 2.59 19.19
N LEU A 167 27.44 1.45 19.33
CA LEU A 167 27.05 0.62 18.21
C LEU A 167 25.53 0.76 18.03
N GLN A 168 25.11 1.09 16.82
CA GLN A 168 23.72 1.25 16.43
C GLN A 168 23.39 0.28 15.30
N LEU A 169 22.41 -0.58 15.51
CA LEU A 169 21.81 -1.41 14.47
C LEU A 169 20.56 -0.72 13.94
N GLU A 170 20.63 -0.25 12.70
CA GLU A 170 19.54 0.42 12.02
C GLU A 170 18.60 -0.55 11.29
N PHE A 171 17.45 -0.01 10.89
CA PHE A 171 16.25 -0.70 10.39
C PHE A 171 16.45 -1.65 9.19
N ASP A 172 17.61 -1.62 8.53
CA ASP A 172 17.96 -2.38 7.34
C ASP A 172 19.10 -3.39 7.55
N GLN A 173 19.44 -3.68 8.81
CA GLN A 173 20.61 -4.48 9.21
C GLN A 173 21.95 -3.79 8.96
N SER A 174 21.98 -2.50 8.65
CA SER A 174 23.23 -1.74 8.71
C SER A 174 23.66 -1.51 10.15
N LEU A 175 24.93 -1.78 10.42
CA LEU A 175 25.58 -1.50 11.69
C LEU A 175 26.33 -0.17 11.55
N GLY A 176 25.85 0.86 12.23
CA GLY A 176 26.55 2.12 12.43
C GLY A 176 27.38 2.05 13.71
N LEU A 177 28.65 2.40 13.64
CA LEU A 177 29.55 2.49 14.78
C LEU A 177 29.99 3.96 14.92
N SER A 178 29.73 4.54 16.09
CA SER A 178 30.30 5.83 16.46
C SER A 178 31.33 5.65 17.56
N PHE A 179 32.49 6.28 17.44
CA PHE A 179 33.55 6.19 18.43
C PHE A 179 34.39 7.45 18.44
N THR A 180 35.11 7.70 19.52
CA THR A 180 36.11 8.76 19.61
C THR A 180 37.50 8.15 19.79
N THR A 181 38.47 8.66 19.06
CA THR A 181 39.89 8.29 19.20
C THR A 181 40.75 9.55 19.18
N THR A 182 42.01 9.46 19.57
CA THR A 182 42.93 10.61 19.62
C THR A 182 44.04 10.48 18.59
N ASP A 183 44.50 11.62 18.06
CA ASP A 183 45.70 11.66 17.21
C ASP A 183 47.02 11.64 18.02
N GLU A 184 48.16 11.72 17.34
CA GLU A 184 49.49 11.76 17.99
C GLU A 184 49.68 12.95 18.95
N MET A 185 48.83 13.98 18.86
CA MET A 185 48.84 15.17 19.72
C MET A 185 47.82 15.07 20.87
N ASP A 186 47.24 13.89 21.10
CA ASP A 186 46.17 13.62 22.07
C ASP A 186 44.89 14.46 21.82
N LEU A 187 44.65 14.91 20.59
CA LEU A 187 43.43 15.64 20.24
C LEU A 187 42.30 14.65 19.90
N PRO A 188 41.09 14.80 20.47
CA PRO A 188 39.99 13.87 20.23
C PRO A 188 39.33 14.10 18.86
N HIS A 189 39.07 13.00 18.16
CA HIS A 189 38.36 12.92 16.88
C HIS A 189 37.22 11.92 16.99
N SER A 190 36.00 12.38 16.68
CA SER A 190 34.81 11.53 16.69
C SER A 190 34.45 11.10 15.28
N PHE A 191 34.16 9.81 15.12
CA PHE A 191 33.88 9.19 13.84
C PHE A 191 32.54 8.46 13.86
N PHE A 192 31.90 8.39 12.70
CA PHE A 192 30.73 7.56 12.43
C PHE A 192 30.98 6.76 11.16
N VAL A 193 30.95 5.44 11.26
CA VAL A 193 31.23 4.51 10.17
C VAL A 193 30.18 3.41 10.12
N THR A 194 29.85 2.92 8.94
CA THR A 194 29.11 1.69 8.75
C THR A 194 30.05 0.49 8.65
N ILE A 195 29.69 -0.58 9.35
CA ILE A 195 30.42 -1.86 9.40
C ILE A 195 29.51 -3.03 9.03
N ASP A 196 30.10 -4.18 8.72
CA ASP A 196 29.39 -5.46 8.57
C ASP A 196 29.36 -6.25 9.90
N GLU A 197 28.73 -7.43 9.88
CA GLU A 197 28.63 -8.34 11.05
C GLU A 197 29.99 -8.84 11.57
N LYS A 198 31.08 -8.61 10.81
CA LYS A 198 32.46 -8.96 11.19
C LYS A 198 33.26 -7.75 11.65
N GLY A 199 32.62 -6.58 11.79
CA GLY A 199 33.26 -5.33 12.17
C GLY A 199 34.04 -4.64 11.05
N GLN A 200 33.86 -5.03 9.78
CA GLN A 200 34.60 -4.47 8.64
C GLN A 200 33.85 -3.30 8.02
N LEU A 201 34.58 -2.24 7.64
CA LEU A 201 34.02 -1.06 6.99
C LEU A 201 33.28 -1.41 5.67
N THR A 202 32.06 -0.90 5.51
CA THR A 202 31.21 -1.15 4.33
C THR A 202 30.86 0.13 3.55
N GLY A 203 31.04 1.30 4.15
CA GLY A 203 30.72 2.61 3.55
C GLY A 203 31.76 3.12 2.55
N ASP A 204 31.38 4.16 1.80
CA ASP A 204 32.31 4.94 0.96
C ASP A 204 32.91 6.08 1.78
N TYR A 205 34.21 5.98 2.06
CA TYR A 205 34.98 6.96 2.83
C TYR A 205 35.99 7.73 1.99
N SER A 206 35.79 7.80 0.66
CA SER A 206 36.71 8.49 -0.26
C SER A 206 36.90 9.99 0.01
N ILE A 207 35.98 10.62 0.75
CA ILE A 207 36.06 12.03 1.15
C ILE A 207 36.95 12.27 2.38
N TRP A 208 37.34 11.20 3.09
CA TRP A 208 38.15 11.27 4.31
C TRP A 208 39.64 11.31 3.96
N SER A 209 40.43 12.02 4.76
CA SER A 209 41.88 12.10 4.60
C SER A 209 42.56 10.77 4.93
N SER A 210 43.77 10.57 4.41
CA SER A 210 44.56 9.36 4.72
C SER A 210 44.86 9.22 6.21
N GLU A 211 44.98 10.34 6.94
CA GLU A 211 45.20 10.36 8.38
C GLU A 211 43.95 9.89 9.14
N GLU A 212 42.78 10.43 8.82
CA GLU A 212 41.50 9.99 9.42
C GLU A 212 41.22 8.52 9.14
N LEU A 213 41.47 8.04 7.91
CA LEU A 213 41.34 6.62 7.58
C LEU A 213 42.31 5.74 8.37
N THR A 214 43.51 6.24 8.67
CA THR A 214 44.48 5.50 9.51
C THR A 214 43.93 5.38 10.93
N LEU A 215 43.48 6.50 11.52
CA LEU A 215 42.88 6.52 12.86
C LEU A 215 41.67 5.57 13.00
N ILE A 216 40.78 5.52 11.99
CA ILE A 216 39.66 4.58 11.99
C ILE A 216 40.14 3.13 11.99
N ASN A 217 41.04 2.78 11.06
CA ASN A 217 41.47 1.39 10.90
C ASN A 217 42.28 0.90 12.11
N ASP A 218 43.11 1.77 12.69
CA ASP A 218 43.86 1.47 13.92
C ASP A 218 42.88 1.23 15.08
N TYR A 219 41.89 2.11 15.25
CA TYR A 219 40.86 1.93 16.28
C TYR A 219 40.10 0.61 16.13
N LEU A 220 39.63 0.29 14.91
CA LEU A 220 38.90 -0.95 14.65
C LEU A 220 39.76 -2.20 14.88
N THR A 221 41.06 -2.11 14.60
CA THR A 221 42.01 -3.20 14.83
C THR A 221 42.26 -3.40 16.32
N ASP A 222 42.51 -2.31 17.04
CA ASP A 222 42.82 -2.34 18.48
C ASP A 222 41.59 -2.75 19.31
N ASN A 223 40.39 -2.41 18.86
CA ASN A 223 39.13 -2.68 19.56
C ASN A 223 38.30 -3.80 18.92
N GLN A 224 38.90 -4.64 18.06
CA GLN A 224 38.17 -5.67 17.31
C GLN A 224 37.32 -6.58 18.20
N HIS A 225 37.86 -7.00 19.35
CA HIS A 225 37.12 -7.86 20.29
C HIS A 225 35.89 -7.16 20.86
N ALA A 226 36.05 -5.92 21.35
CA ALA A 226 34.97 -5.15 21.94
C ALA A 226 33.88 -4.81 20.92
N VAL A 227 34.28 -4.47 19.68
CA VAL A 227 33.33 -4.24 18.59
C VAL A 227 32.54 -5.51 18.26
N GLN A 228 33.21 -6.67 18.18
CA GLN A 228 32.52 -7.94 17.91
C GLN A 228 31.57 -8.34 19.05
N GLU A 229 31.97 -8.13 20.29
CA GLU A 229 31.14 -8.38 21.48
C GLU A 229 29.85 -7.54 21.43
N LEU A 230 29.95 -6.24 21.16
CA LEU A 230 28.79 -5.37 20.99
C LEU A 230 27.88 -5.81 19.82
N ILE A 231 28.45 -6.26 18.71
CA ILE A 231 27.69 -6.79 17.57
C ILE A 231 26.89 -8.02 18.02
N ASP A 232 27.55 -8.98 18.65
CA ASP A 232 26.94 -10.23 19.11
C ASP A 232 25.84 -9.96 20.14
N ASP A 233 26.06 -9.00 21.05
CA ASP A 233 25.08 -8.58 22.05
C ASP A 233 23.84 -7.95 21.41
N ILE A 234 24.02 -7.00 20.49
CA ILE A 234 22.87 -6.38 19.79
C ILE A 234 22.04 -7.43 19.05
N PHE A 235 22.67 -8.36 18.33
CA PHE A 235 21.94 -9.43 17.64
C PHE A 235 21.24 -10.36 18.61
N THR A 236 21.86 -10.66 19.76
CA THR A 236 21.24 -11.43 20.84
C THR A 236 20.01 -10.71 21.41
N LYS A 237 20.12 -9.40 21.69
CA LYS A 237 18.97 -8.58 22.14
C LYS A 237 17.87 -8.53 21.09
N LYS A 238 18.21 -8.39 19.81
CA LYS A 238 17.24 -8.42 18.71
C LYS A 238 16.46 -9.74 18.70
N GLN A 239 17.15 -10.87 18.77
CA GLN A 239 16.50 -12.18 18.82
C GLN A 239 15.62 -12.36 20.06
N GLN A 240 16.08 -11.89 21.23
CA GLN A 240 15.29 -11.90 22.46
C GLN A 240 13.98 -11.12 22.30
N ILE A 241 14.03 -9.94 21.66
CA ILE A 241 12.83 -9.12 21.44
C ILE A 241 11.88 -9.80 20.44
N GLN A 242 12.41 -10.47 19.40
CA GLN A 242 11.62 -11.08 18.32
C GLN A 242 11.15 -12.51 18.60
N ALA A 243 11.56 -13.13 19.71
CA ALA A 243 11.18 -14.50 20.06
C ALA A 243 9.65 -14.69 20.10
N SER A 244 9.14 -15.78 19.51
CA SER A 244 7.70 -16.10 19.45
C SER A 244 7.23 -16.96 20.61
#